data_AF-A0A0K9PIK0-F1
#
_entry.id   AF-A0A0K9PIK0-F1
#
_cell.length_a   1.000
_cell.length_b   1.000
_cell.length_c   1.000
_cell.angle_alpha   90.00
_cell.angle_beta   90.00
_cell.angle_gamma   90.00
#
_symmetry.space_group_name_H-M   'P 1'
#
loop_
_entity.id
_entity.type
_entity.pdbx_description
1 polymer ?
#
loop_
_entity_poly.entity_id
_entity_poly.type
_entity_poly.pdbx_seq_one_letter_code
_entity_poly.pdbx_strand_id
1 'polypeptide(L)' 'MATGSVISISEILKNSNFAVLKDIKTSTVEFCDEKTGRTVSKAKLEISMEKYKAINEGVARANLTKIDGGINCDNNGKS' A
#
# COMPACT_ATOMS: atom_id res chain seq x y z
N MET A 1 18.88 1.73 1.36
CA MET A 1 18.57 0.29 1.44
C MET A 1 17.05 0.14 1.46
N ALA A 2 16.45 -0.55 0.49
CA ALA A 2 14.98 -0.60 0.36
C ALA A 2 14.33 -1.82 1.06
N THR A 3 15.10 -2.90 1.25
CA THR A 3 14.62 -4.15 1.85
C THR A 3 14.07 -3.97 3.27
N GLY A 4 14.74 -3.17 4.12
CA GLY A 4 14.26 -2.89 5.48
C GLY A 4 12.87 -2.24 5.49
N SER A 5 12.64 -1.27 4.61
CA SER A 5 11.34 -0.58 4.50
C SER A 5 10.21 -1.54 4.11
N VAL A 6 10.46 -2.47 3.18
CA VAL A 6 9.47 -3.47 2.75
C VAL A 6 9.10 -4.41 3.91
N ILE A 7 10.10 -4.84 4.70
CA ILE A 7 9.88 -5.68 5.89
C ILE A 7 9.01 -4.92 6.89
N SER A 8 9.38 -3.69 7.26
CA SER A 8 8.63 -2.89 8.22
C SER A 8 7.19 -2.62 7.78
N ILE A 9 6.94 -2.32 6.49
CA ILE A 9 5.57 -2.15 5.97
C ILE A 9 4.78 -3.45 6.12
N SER A 10 5.36 -4.60 5.77
CA SER A 10 4.68 -5.89 5.89
C SER A 10 4.33 -6.25 7.34
N GLU A 11 5.19 -5.89 8.30
CA GLU A 11 4.96 -6.09 9.73
C GLU A 11 3.80 -5.21 10.23
N ILE A 12 3.78 -3.92 9.86
CA ILE A 12 2.70 -2.99 10.22
C ILE A 12 1.35 -3.51 9.71
N LEU A 13 1.30 -3.94 8.44
CA LEU A 13 0.07 -4.44 7.81
C LEU A 13 -0.44 -5.73 8.47
N LYS A 14 0.45 -6.64 8.87
CA LYS A 14 0.07 -7.86 9.60
C LYS A 14 -0.43 -7.55 11.00
N ASN A 15 0.30 -6.72 11.74
CA ASN A 15 0.01 -6.42 13.15
C ASN A 15 -1.29 -5.63 13.32
N SER A 16 -1.67 -4.84 12.31
CA SER A 16 -2.91 -4.07 12.29
C SER A 16 -4.08 -4.81 11.62
N ASN A 17 -3.92 -6.13 11.37
CA ASN A 17 -4.92 -6.96 10.69
C ASN A 17 -5.39 -6.40 9.32
N PHE A 18 -4.52 -5.69 8.59
CA PHE A 18 -4.80 -5.18 7.23
C PHE A 18 -4.38 -6.16 6.13
N ALA A 19 -3.53 -7.14 6.43
CA ALA A 19 -3.17 -8.15 5.46
C ALA A 19 -2.64 -9.41 6.14
N VAL A 20 -2.79 -10.54 5.47
CA VAL A 20 -2.19 -11.81 5.85
C VAL A 20 -1.02 -12.08 4.93
N LEU A 21 0.13 -12.46 5.51
CA LEU A 21 1.29 -12.89 4.73
C LEU A 21 0.98 -14.19 3.99
N LYS A 22 1.28 -14.24 2.69
CA LYS A 22 1.15 -15.45 1.87
C LYS A 22 2.49 -16.09 1.59
N ASP A 23 3.46 -15.30 1.18
CA ASP A 23 4.74 -15.81 0.69
C ASP A 23 5.83 -14.76 0.87
N ILE A 24 7.05 -15.22 1.14
CA ILE A 24 8.26 -14.38 1.19
C ILE A 24 9.30 -15.05 0.31
N LYS A 25 9.76 -14.32 -0.71
CA LYS A 25 10.80 -14.77 -1.63
C LYS A 25 12.00 -13.83 -1.57
N THR A 26 13.16 -14.43 -1.41
CA THR A 26 14.45 -13.75 -1.53
C THR A 26 15.19 -14.30 -2.73
N SER A 27 15.72 -13.43 -3.56
CA SER A 27 16.55 -13.80 -4.70
C SER A 27 17.65 -12.77 -4.89
N THR A 28 18.58 -13.05 -5.79
CA THR A 28 19.55 -12.07 -6.27
C THR A 28 19.27 -11.78 -7.73
N VAL A 29 19.35 -10.51 -8.11
CA VAL A 29 19.26 -10.08 -9.50
C VAL A 29 20.59 -9.47 -9.91
N GLU A 30 21.07 -9.86 -11.08
CA GLU A 30 22.22 -9.22 -11.68
C GLU A 30 21.81 -7.88 -12.28
N PHE A 31 22.58 -6.84 -11.99
CA PHE A 31 22.35 -5.49 -12.46
C PHE A 31 23.64 -4.94 -13.04
N CYS A 32 23.60 -4.50 -14.29
CA CYS A 32 24.73 -3.77 -14.87
C CYS A 32 24.72 -2.33 -14.32
N ASP A 33 25.76 -1.96 -13.58
CA ASP A 33 25.93 -0.59 -13.10
C ASP A 33 26.40 0.29 -14.27
N GLU A 34 25.49 1.10 -14.82
CA GLU A 34 25.77 1.96 -15.98
C GLU A 34 26.92 2.96 -15.76
N LYS A 35 27.23 3.32 -14.50
CA LYS A 35 28.30 4.27 -14.18
C LYS A 35 29.67 3.61 -14.21
N THR A 36 29.74 2.33 -13.84
CA THR A 36 31.00 1.60 -13.72
C THR A 36 31.18 0.50 -14.78
N GLY A 37 30.14 0.17 -15.53
CA GLY A 37 30.08 -0.92 -16.52
C GLY A 37 30.15 -2.32 -15.90
N ARG A 38 30.10 -2.44 -14.57
CA ARG A 38 30.24 -3.72 -13.86
C ARG A 38 28.89 -4.34 -13.58
N THR A 39 28.78 -5.65 -13.78
CA THR A 39 27.64 -6.43 -13.30
C THR A 39 27.77 -6.64 -11.79
N VAL A 40 26.73 -6.25 -11.05
CA VAL A 40 26.63 -6.42 -9.60
C VAL A 40 25.41 -7.26 -9.24
N SER A 41 25.57 -8.18 -8.30
CA SER A 41 24.45 -8.94 -7.74
C SER A 41 23.78 -8.13 -6.63
N LYS A 42 22.49 -7.83 -6.79
CA LYS A 42 21.67 -7.12 -5.78
C LYS A 42 20.64 -8.06 -5.20
N ALA A 43 20.43 -8.00 -3.89
CA ALA A 43 19.37 -8.73 -3.23
C ALA A 43 17.99 -8.17 -3.62
N LYS A 44 17.05 -9.06 -3.92
CA LYS A 44 15.65 -8.80 -4.21
C LYS A 44 14.80 -9.51 -3.15
N LEU A 45 13.86 -8.77 -2.57
CA LEU A 45 12.89 -9.28 -1.60
C LEU A 45 11.48 -9.05 -2.16
N GLU A 46 10.68 -10.10 -2.20
CA GLU A 46 9.28 -10.08 -2.61
C GLU A 46 8.42 -10.64 -1.48
N ILE A 47 7.40 -9.86 -1.08
CA ILE A 47 6.45 -10.26 -0.03
C ILE A 47 5.06 -10.24 -0.67
N SER A 48 4.44 -11.41 -0.77
CA SER A 48 3.04 -11.54 -1.22
C SER A 48 2.13 -11.51 0.00
N MET A 49 1.10 -10.68 -0.04
CA MET A 49 0.12 -10.54 1.03
C MET A 49 -1.31 -10.60 0.47
N GLU A 50 -2.23 -11.12 1.25
CA GLU A 50 -3.66 -11.14 0.95
C GLU A 50 -4.40 -10.16 1.87
N LYS A 51 -5.45 -9.51 1.35
CA LYS A 51 -6.34 -8.67 2.15
C LYS A 51 -6.95 -9.48 3.29
N TYR A 52 -6.84 -9.01 4.53
CA TYR A 52 -7.51 -9.64 5.66
C TYR A 52 -9.05 -9.56 5.50
N LYS A 53 -9.75 -10.66 5.85
CA LYS A 53 -11.17 -10.86 5.52
C LYS A 53 -12.10 -9.80 6.13
N ALA A 54 -11.76 -9.26 7.30
CA ALA A 54 -12.61 -8.33 8.05
C ALA A 54 -12.39 -6.83 7.72
N ILE A 55 -11.48 -6.49 6.81
CA ILE A 55 -11.14 -5.07 6.56
C ILE A 55 -12.25 -4.34 5.78
N ASN A 56 -13.28 -5.03 5.29
CA ASN A 56 -14.43 -4.35 4.70
C ASN A 56 -15.08 -3.36 5.69
N GLU A 57 -14.98 -3.60 7.00
CA GLU A 57 -15.47 -2.67 8.03
C GLU A 57 -14.46 -1.55 8.35
N GLY A 58 -13.16 -1.80 8.19
CA GLY A 58 -12.08 -0.83 8.48
C GLY A 58 -11.80 0.17 7.35
N VAL A 59 -11.89 -0.24 6.08
CA VAL A 59 -11.73 0.66 4.91
C VAL A 59 -12.86 1.69 4.83
N ALA A 60 -14.04 1.36 5.35
CA ALA A 60 -15.16 2.30 5.48
C ALA A 60 -14.86 3.43 6.48
N ARG A 61 -14.12 3.15 7.57
CA ARG A 61 -13.81 4.15 8.62
C ARG A 61 -12.72 5.14 8.21
N ALA A 62 -11.80 4.76 7.33
CA ALA A 62 -10.76 5.67 6.83
C ALA A 62 -11.23 6.60 5.69
N ASN A 63 -12.36 6.27 5.04
CA ASN A 63 -12.94 7.06 3.94
C ASN A 63 -14.14 7.91 4.36
N LEU A 64 -14.23 8.32 5.63
CA LEU A 64 -15.23 9.32 6.05
C LEU A 64 -14.73 10.76 5.82
N THR A 65 -14.51 11.09 4.54
CA THR A 65 -14.63 12.46 4.00
C THR A 65 -15.35 12.39 2.66
N LYS A 66 -16.51 11.72 2.64
CA LYS A 66 -17.59 12.16 1.76
C LYS A 66 -18.35 13.22 2.53
N ILE A 67 -18.02 14.49 2.29
CA ILE A 67 -18.87 15.60 2.68
C ILE A 67 -20.08 15.50 1.74
N ASP A 68 -21.11 14.76 2.15
CA ASP A 68 -22.42 14.74 1.47
C ASP A 68 -23.21 16.01 1.85
N GLY A 69 -22.57 17.16 1.65
CA GLY A 69 -23.19 18.47 1.74
C GLY A 69 -23.68 18.86 0.36
N GLY A 70 -24.87 18.37 -0.02
CA GLY A 70 -25.56 18.85 -1.21
C GLY A 70 -25.75 20.36 -1.12
N ILE A 71 -25.21 21.10 -2.10
CA ILE A 71 -25.58 22.51 -2.29
C ILE A 71 -27.02 22.50 -2.79
N ASN A 72 -27.97 22.77 -1.88
CA ASN A 72 -29.34 23.01 -2.26
C ASN A 72 -29.46 24.44 -2.81
N CYS A 73 -29.55 24.57 -4.13
CA CYS A 73 -29.90 25.83 -4.80
C CYS A 73 -31.43 25.91 -4.95
N ASP A 74 -32.14 26.18 -3.86
CA ASP A 74 -33.55 26.55 -3.94
C ASP A 74 -33.66 27.98 -4.47
N ASN A 75 -33.91 28.06 -5.78
CA ASN A 75 -34.45 29.24 -6.43
C ASN A 75 -35.85 29.52 -5.87
N ASN A 76 -36.03 30.52 -5.00
CA ASN A 76 -37.24 31.32 -5.04
C ASN A 76 -37.08 32.69 -4.36
N GLY A 77 -37.03 33.73 -5.18
CA GLY A 77 -37.16 35.12 -4.77
C GLY A 77 -38.08 35.86 -5.74
N LYS A 78 -39.31 35.36 -5.93
CA LYS A 78 -40.41 36.20 -6.40
C LYS A 78 -40.94 37.00 -5.20
N SER A 79 -40.69 38.30 -5.19
CA SER A 79 -41.72 39.31 -4.99
C SER A 79 -41.23 40.67 -5.48
#